data_AF-A0A7X6I3Y4-F1
#
_entry.id   AF-A0A7X6I3Y4-F1
#
_cell.length_a   1.000
_cell.length_b   1.000
_cell.length_c   1.000
_cell.angle_alpha   90.00
_cell.angle_beta   90.00
_cell.angle_gamma   90.00
#
_symmetry.space_group_name_H-M   'P 1'
#
loop_
_entity.id
_entity.type
_entity.pdbx_description
1 polymer ?
#
loop_
_entity_poly.entity_id
_entity_poly.type
_entity_poly.pdbx_seq_one_letter_code
_entity_poly.pdbx_strand_id
1 'polypeptide(L)'
;MKNRTLYHLFGILFILLILSQFLSMELYQVIAPKNGSTPIVLPTLLSSFSSIAIMPFIEEWLFREKLLFFLLKKTSYWKSILISSFLFSMIHLQLFSLPFFLGGIIYSLARLKSNKWWFSVLLHSSYNGIAILLMYVEVFFS
;
A
#
# COMPACT_ATOMS: atom_id res chain seq x y z
N MET A 1 -0.03 -6.03 28.57
CA MET A 1 0.13 -4.61 28.18
C MET A 1 0.62 -4.42 26.73
N LYS A 2 1.50 -5.26 26.19
CA LYS A 2 2.09 -5.11 24.82
C LYS A 2 1.08 -5.09 23.65
N ASN A 3 -0.06 -5.77 23.77
CA ASN A 3 -1.02 -5.91 22.66
C ASN A 3 -1.89 -4.68 22.44
N ARG A 4 -2.26 -3.94 23.50
CA ARG A 4 -3.13 -2.76 23.37
C ARG A 4 -2.46 -1.65 22.56
N THR A 5 -1.18 -1.41 22.81
CA THR A 5 -0.36 -0.46 22.03
C THR A 5 -0.21 -0.87 20.58
N LEU A 6 -0.13 -2.19 20.29
CA LEU A 6 -0.06 -2.70 18.92
C LEU A 6 -1.35 -2.41 18.14
N TYR A 7 -2.53 -2.62 18.74
CA TYR A 7 -3.81 -2.33 18.08
C TYR A 7 -4.00 -0.83 17.82
N HIS A 8 -3.62 0.03 18.78
CA HIS A 8 -3.68 1.49 18.56
C HIS A 8 -2.75 1.93 17.44
N LEU A 9 -1.51 1.42 17.42
CA LEU A 9 -0.58 1.68 16.33
C LEU A 9 -1.14 1.21 15.00
N PHE A 10 -1.72 0.01 14.95
CA PHE A 10 -2.34 -0.52 13.74
C PHE A 10 -3.48 0.38 13.24
N GLY A 11 -4.33 0.87 14.15
CA GLY A 11 -5.37 1.85 13.83
C GLY A 11 -4.78 3.15 13.26
N ILE A 12 -3.72 3.68 13.86
CA ILE A 12 -3.02 4.88 13.33
C ILE A 12 -2.47 4.62 11.93
N LEU A 13 -1.77 3.49 11.72
CA LEU A 13 -1.23 3.12 10.42
C LEU A 13 -2.32 2.95 9.36
N PHE A 14 -3.46 2.39 9.74
CA PHE A 14 -4.63 2.27 8.87
C PHE A 14 -5.19 3.65 8.48
N ILE A 15 -5.33 4.57 9.43
CA ILE A 15 -5.76 5.95 9.16
C ILE A 15 -4.76 6.64 8.23
N LEU A 16 -3.45 6.49 8.46
CA LEU A 16 -2.42 7.07 7.59
C LEU A 16 -2.48 6.53 6.16
N LEU A 17 -2.83 5.26 5.97
CA LEU A 17 -3.04 4.68 4.64
C LEU A 17 -4.22 5.33 3.93
N ILE A 18 -5.35 5.47 4.63
CA ILE A 18 -6.53 6.14 4.07
C ILE A 18 -6.20 7.59 3.69
N LEU A 19 -5.53 8.33 4.58
CA LEU A 19 -5.09 9.70 4.29
C LEU A 19 -4.14 9.76 3.09
N SER A 20 -3.22 8.81 2.95
CA SER A 20 -2.33 8.75 1.77
C SER A 20 -3.07 8.48 0.47
N GLN A 21 -4.20 7.78 0.54
CA GLN A 21 -5.05 7.50 -0.62
C GLN A 21 -5.82 8.74 -1.07
N PHE A 22 -6.38 9.50 -0.14
CA PHE A 22 -7.03 10.77 -0.49
C PHE A 22 -6.02 11.80 -1.01
N LEU A 23 -4.86 11.90 -0.36
CA LEU A 23 -3.78 12.76 -0.82
C LEU A 23 -3.31 12.38 -2.24
N SER A 24 -3.24 11.08 -2.55
CA SER A 24 -2.83 10.64 -3.88
C SER A 24 -3.84 11.01 -4.95
N MET A 25 -5.14 10.91 -4.64
CA MET A 25 -6.22 11.32 -5.53
C MET A 25 -6.18 12.83 -5.83
N GLU A 26 -6.01 13.67 -4.81
CA GLU A 26 -5.85 15.13 -4.97
C GLU A 26 -4.61 15.48 -5.80
N LEU A 27 -3.46 14.87 -5.50
CA LEU A 27 -2.23 15.08 -6.27
C LEU A 27 -2.38 14.63 -7.73
N TYR A 28 -3.09 13.54 -7.97
CA TYR A 28 -3.40 13.09 -9.32
C TYR A 28 -4.18 14.15 -10.10
N GLN A 29 -5.23 14.73 -9.52
CA GLN A 29 -6.05 15.76 -10.20
C GLN A 29 -5.26 17.05 -10.53
N VAL A 30 -4.26 17.40 -9.71
CA VAL A 30 -3.42 18.58 -9.93
C VAL A 30 -2.39 18.35 -11.06
N ILE A 31 -1.83 17.14 -11.13
CA ILE A 31 -0.64 16.85 -11.97
C ILE A 31 -1.01 16.11 -13.26
N ALA A 32 -2.12 15.36 -13.27
CA ALA A 32 -2.55 14.60 -14.44
C ALA A 32 -2.93 15.55 -15.60
N PRO A 33 -2.61 15.18 -16.86
CA PRO A 33 -3.02 15.96 -18.02
C PRO A 33 -4.55 16.07 -18.08
N LYS A 34 -5.09 17.31 -18.08
CA LYS A 34 -6.54 17.56 -18.19
C LYS A 34 -7.16 17.16 -19.53
N ASN A 35 -6.33 16.85 -20.52
CA ASN A 35 -6.75 16.57 -21.90
C ASN A 35 -6.72 15.07 -22.17
N GLY A 36 -7.68 14.35 -21.63
CA GLY A 36 -7.87 12.94 -21.92
C GLY A 36 -8.92 12.35 -20.99
N SER A 37 -10.12 12.08 -21.51
CA SER A 37 -11.04 11.17 -20.84
C SER A 37 -10.43 9.77 -20.91
N THR A 38 -9.63 9.38 -19.92
CA THR A 38 -9.23 7.99 -19.77
C THR A 38 -10.49 7.22 -19.37
N PRO A 39 -11.00 6.30 -20.21
CA PRO A 39 -12.17 5.53 -19.84
C PRO A 39 -11.84 4.72 -18.58
N ILE A 40 -12.67 4.86 -17.54
CA ILE A 40 -12.53 4.05 -16.34
C ILE A 40 -12.94 2.63 -16.71
N VAL A 41 -11.94 1.74 -16.85
CA VAL A 41 -12.18 0.33 -17.09
C VAL A 41 -12.36 -0.36 -15.75
N LEU A 42 -13.56 -0.88 -15.52
CA LEU A 42 -13.91 -1.56 -14.29
C LEU A 42 -13.17 -2.91 -14.20
N PRO A 43 -12.46 -3.22 -13.10
CA PRO A 43 -11.81 -4.50 -12.95
C PRO A 43 -12.84 -5.63 -12.89
N THR A 44 -12.51 -6.77 -13.50
CA THR A 44 -13.28 -8.01 -13.34
C THR A 44 -13.23 -8.51 -11.90
N LEU A 45 -14.19 -9.34 -11.49
CA LEU A 45 -14.20 -9.97 -10.18
C LEU A 45 -12.90 -10.73 -9.89
N LEU A 46 -12.36 -11.45 -10.89
CA LEU A 46 -11.12 -12.20 -10.75
C LEU A 46 -9.91 -11.28 -10.54
N SER A 47 -9.79 -10.20 -11.31
CA SER A 47 -8.72 -9.22 -11.12
C SER A 47 -8.84 -8.52 -9.76
N SER A 48 -10.05 -8.14 -9.35
CA SER A 48 -10.29 -7.52 -8.05
C SER A 48 -9.89 -8.44 -6.90
N PHE A 49 -10.28 -9.72 -6.97
CA PHE A 49 -9.87 -10.71 -5.97
C PHE A 49 -8.35 -10.89 -5.92
N SER A 50 -7.70 -10.98 -7.09
CA SER A 50 -6.24 -11.08 -7.16
C SER A 50 -5.56 -9.86 -6.53
N SER A 51 -5.99 -8.64 -6.87
CA SER A 51 -5.43 -7.39 -6.35
C SER A 51 -5.67 -7.19 -4.85
N ILE A 52 -6.75 -7.74 -4.28
CA ILE A 52 -7.07 -7.60 -2.85
C ILE A 52 -6.39 -8.69 -2.02
N ALA A 53 -6.31 -9.93 -2.51
CA ALA A 53 -5.87 -11.06 -1.70
C ALA A 53 -4.52 -11.62 -2.15
N ILE A 54 -4.41 -12.05 -3.41
CA ILE A 54 -3.27 -12.84 -3.89
C ILE A 54 -2.02 -11.96 -3.99
N MET A 55 -2.12 -10.81 -4.65
CA MET A 55 -0.97 -9.95 -4.89
C MET A 55 -0.41 -9.37 -3.59
N PRO A 56 -1.22 -8.79 -2.68
CA PRO A 56 -0.70 -8.29 -1.40
C PRO A 56 -0.04 -9.38 -0.55
N PHE A 57 -0.52 -10.63 -0.60
CA PHE A 57 0.14 -11.74 0.08
C PHE A 57 1.55 -11.98 -0.47
N ILE A 58 1.69 -12.08 -1.79
CA ILE A 58 2.98 -12.36 -2.45
C ILE A 58 3.94 -11.19 -2.24
N GLU A 59 3.47 -9.98 -2.46
CA GLU A 59 4.27 -8.76 -2.35
C GLU A 59 4.75 -8.55 -0.92
N GLU A 60 3.89 -8.68 0.09
CA GLU A 60 4.30 -8.47 1.47
C GLU A 60 5.21 -9.59 1.98
N TRP A 61 5.04 -10.83 1.50
CA TRP A 61 6.01 -11.90 1.75
C TRP A 61 7.38 -11.57 1.14
N LEU A 62 7.42 -11.17 -0.12
CA LEU A 62 8.69 -10.86 -0.79
C LEU A 62 9.37 -9.63 -0.19
N PHE A 63 8.63 -8.55 0.02
CA PHE A 63 9.20 -7.27 0.45
C PHE A 63 9.40 -7.20 1.96
N ARG A 64 8.43 -7.65 2.78
CA ARG A 64 8.53 -7.50 4.25
C ARG A 64 9.15 -8.68 4.95
N GLU A 65 8.94 -9.90 4.45
CA GLU A 65 9.54 -11.08 5.07
C GLU A 65 10.95 -11.34 4.53
N LYS A 66 11.17 -11.21 3.22
CA LYS A 66 12.48 -11.48 2.62
C LYS A 66 13.36 -10.22 2.52
N LEU A 67 13.00 -9.26 1.67
CA LEU A 67 13.87 -8.14 1.33
C LEU A 67 14.19 -7.24 2.54
N LEU A 68 13.17 -6.83 3.30
CA LEU A 68 13.35 -5.95 4.47
C LEU A 68 14.29 -6.58 5.51
N PHE A 69 14.12 -7.87 5.83
CA PHE A 69 15.01 -8.57 6.77
C PHE A 69 16.40 -8.81 6.20
N PHE A 70 16.54 -9.05 4.91
CA PHE A 70 17.85 -9.08 4.26
C PHE A 70 18.58 -7.74 4.43
N LEU A 71 17.90 -6.62 4.18
CA LEU A 71 18.47 -5.27 4.33
C LEU A 71 18.79 -4.94 5.80
N LEU A 72 17.96 -5.37 6.75
CA LEU A 72 18.22 -5.19 8.19
C LEU A 72 19.49 -5.90 8.67
N LYS A 73 19.92 -6.97 8.00
CA LYS A 73 21.20 -7.64 8.29
C LYS A 73 22.41 -6.90 7.72
N LYS A 74 22.20 -5.96 6.80
CA LYS A 74 23.26 -5.29 6.03
C LYS A 74 23.36 -3.80 6.29
N THR A 75 22.29 -3.17 6.79
CA THR A 75 22.18 -1.72 6.94
C THR A 75 21.38 -1.32 8.18
N SER A 76 21.31 -0.02 8.48
CA SER A 76 20.55 0.51 9.63
C SER A 76 19.03 0.38 9.44
N TYR A 77 18.30 0.31 10.56
CA TYR A 77 16.83 0.21 10.62
C TYR A 77 16.09 1.09 9.60
N TRP A 78 16.32 2.41 9.59
CA TRP A 78 15.62 3.33 8.70
C TRP A 78 16.03 3.20 7.24
N LYS A 79 17.32 2.96 6.96
CA LYS A 79 17.79 2.70 5.58
C LYS A 79 17.12 1.45 5.00
N SER A 80 17.00 0.38 5.78
CA SER A 80 16.30 -0.84 5.33
C SER A 80 14.85 -0.59 4.97
N ILE A 81 14.13 0.19 5.80
CA ILE A 81 12.75 0.59 5.51
C ILE A 81 12.71 1.39 4.21
N LEU A 82 13.45 2.49 4.13
CA LEU A 82 13.40 3.39 2.98
C LEU A 82 13.79 2.70 1.67
N ILE A 83 14.84 1.87 1.66
CA ILE A 83 15.26 1.14 0.46
C ILE A 83 14.21 0.10 0.07
N SER A 84 13.66 -0.68 1.02
CA SER A 84 12.61 -1.65 0.73
C SER A 84 11.35 -0.99 0.18
N SER A 85 10.91 0.13 0.77
CA SER A 85 9.74 0.89 0.34
C SER A 85 9.96 1.54 -1.03
N PHE A 86 11.18 2.02 -1.31
CA PHE A 86 11.54 2.58 -2.61
C PHE A 86 11.48 1.52 -3.71
N LEU A 87 12.11 0.36 -3.49
CA LEU A 87 12.08 -0.74 -4.45
C LEU A 87 10.65 -1.27 -4.68
N PHE A 88 9.84 -1.33 -3.62
CA PHE A 88 8.42 -1.69 -3.72
C PHE A 88 7.66 -0.68 -4.60
N SER A 89 7.91 0.62 -4.43
CA SER A 89 7.31 1.66 -5.27
C SER A 89 7.75 1.56 -6.74
N MET A 90 9.03 1.27 -7.00
CA MET A 90 9.55 1.17 -8.38
C MET A 90 8.90 0.06 -9.20
N ILE A 91 8.61 -1.11 -8.60
CA ILE A 91 8.00 -2.22 -9.35
C ILE A 91 6.57 -1.95 -9.81
N HIS A 92 5.91 -0.93 -9.26
CA HIS A 92 4.57 -0.54 -9.66
C HIS A 92 4.55 0.30 -10.95
N LEU A 93 5.71 0.84 -11.40
CA LEU A 93 5.92 1.50 -12.70
C LEU A 93 4.89 2.59 -13.06
N GLN A 94 4.31 3.27 -12.07
CA GLN A 94 3.31 4.32 -12.26
C GLN A 94 3.90 5.72 -12.10
N LEU A 95 3.37 6.67 -12.88
CA LEU A 95 3.68 8.11 -12.80
C LEU A 95 3.52 8.67 -11.37
N PHE A 96 2.63 8.05 -10.58
CA PHE A 96 2.36 8.39 -9.19
C PHE A 96 2.90 7.30 -8.26
N SER A 97 4.23 7.27 -8.09
CA SER A 97 4.94 6.29 -7.29
C SER A 97 4.93 6.58 -5.77
N LEU A 98 4.58 7.81 -5.40
CA LEU A 98 4.55 8.29 -4.01
C LEU A 98 3.60 7.49 -3.08
N PRO A 99 2.36 7.14 -3.47
CA PRO A 99 1.45 6.39 -2.61
C PRO A 99 1.99 4.99 -2.31
N PHE A 100 2.59 4.32 -3.31
CA PHE A 100 3.24 3.02 -3.11
C PHE A 100 4.45 3.13 -2.19
N PHE A 101 5.21 4.23 -2.28
CA PHE A 101 6.35 4.46 -1.39
C PHE A 101 5.89 4.65 0.07
N LEU A 102 4.89 5.50 0.30
CA LEU A 102 4.32 5.73 1.63
C LEU A 102 3.67 4.46 2.20
N GLY A 103 2.90 3.74 1.37
CA GLY A 103 2.35 2.43 1.71
C GLY A 103 3.46 1.45 2.11
N GLY A 104 4.53 1.36 1.31
CA GLY A 104 5.69 0.54 1.61
C GLY A 104 6.37 0.88 2.94
N ILE A 105 6.39 2.15 3.35
CA ILE A 105 6.91 2.56 4.67
C ILE A 105 5.97 2.04 5.76
N ILE A 106 4.67 2.30 5.62
CA ILE A 106 3.64 1.88 6.58
C ILE A 106 3.64 0.36 6.76
N TYR A 107 3.68 -0.40 5.68
CA TYR A 107 3.71 -1.86 5.71
C TYR A 107 4.99 -2.39 6.37
N SER A 108 6.14 -1.73 6.15
CA SER A 108 7.40 -2.08 6.83
C SER A 108 7.31 -1.84 8.34
N LEU A 109 6.73 -0.72 8.76
CA LEU A 109 6.51 -0.44 10.18
C LEU A 109 5.54 -1.44 10.81
N ALA A 110 4.45 -1.79 10.13
CA ALA A 110 3.50 -2.80 10.57
C ALA A 110 4.18 -4.17 10.75
N ARG A 111 5.00 -4.60 9.80
CA ARG A 111 5.78 -5.85 9.88
C ARG A 111 6.72 -5.87 11.09
N LEU A 112 7.48 -4.79 11.29
CA LEU A 112 8.54 -4.73 12.31
C LEU A 112 7.98 -4.59 13.72
N LYS A 113 6.80 -3.99 13.88
CA LYS A 113 6.16 -3.81 15.19
C LYS A 113 5.33 -5.02 15.62
N SER A 114 4.68 -5.69 14.67
CA SER A 114 3.85 -6.88 14.95
C SER A 114 4.64 -8.17 15.01
N ASN A 115 5.87 -8.20 14.47
CA ASN A 115 6.64 -9.42 14.20
C ASN A 115 5.92 -10.46 13.32
N LYS A 116 4.81 -10.09 12.66
CA LYS A 116 4.01 -10.96 11.81
C LYS A 116 3.69 -10.23 10.51
N TRP A 117 4.15 -10.77 9.38
CA TRP A 117 3.94 -10.14 8.08
C TRP A 117 2.45 -10.08 7.65
N TRP A 118 1.60 -10.90 8.25
CA TRP A 118 0.14 -10.85 8.06
C TRP A 118 -0.51 -9.49 8.38
N PHE A 119 0.02 -8.72 9.32
CA PHE A 119 -0.53 -7.37 9.59
C PHE A 119 -0.28 -6.42 8.41
N SER A 120 0.89 -6.51 7.78
CA SER A 120 1.21 -5.79 6.55
C SER A 120 0.29 -6.22 5.40
N VAL A 121 0.03 -7.52 5.24
CA VAL A 121 -0.93 -8.04 4.23
C VAL A 121 -2.31 -7.43 4.44
N LEU A 122 -2.85 -7.45 5.67
CA LEU A 122 -4.18 -6.92 5.95
C LEU A 122 -4.29 -5.42 5.62
N LEU A 123 -3.27 -4.63 5.95
CA LEU A 123 -3.24 -3.21 5.61
C LEU A 123 -3.20 -3.00 4.09
N HIS A 124 -2.36 -3.75 3.39
CA HIS A 124 -2.22 -3.64 1.95
C HIS A 124 -3.49 -4.09 1.20
N SER A 125 -4.04 -5.25 1.57
CA SER A 125 -5.33 -5.74 1.07
C SER A 125 -6.45 -4.73 1.29
N SER A 126 -6.48 -4.07 2.46
CA SER A 126 -7.50 -3.06 2.75
C SER A 126 -7.34 -1.82 1.89
N TYR A 127 -6.10 -1.35 1.68
CA TYR A 127 -5.81 -0.23 0.79
C TYR A 127 -6.29 -0.52 -0.65
N ASN A 128 -5.96 -1.70 -1.18
CA ASN A 128 -6.40 -2.10 -2.52
C ASN A 128 -7.92 -2.27 -2.60
N GLY A 129 -8.54 -2.84 -1.57
CA GLY A 129 -10.00 -2.99 -1.50
C GLY A 129 -10.74 -1.65 -1.50
N ILE A 130 -10.26 -0.67 -0.74
CA ILE A 130 -10.82 0.69 -0.73
C ILE A 130 -10.64 1.37 -2.09
N ALA A 131 -9.46 1.24 -2.71
CA ALA A 131 -9.23 1.80 -4.05
C ALA A 131 -10.20 1.26 -5.09
N ILE A 132 -10.38 -0.06 -5.13
CA ILE A 132 -11.32 -0.71 -6.04
C ILE A 132 -12.76 -0.28 -5.73
N LEU A 133 -13.15 -0.21 -4.45
CA LEU A 133 -14.48 0.24 -4.05
C LEU A 133 -14.76 1.67 -4.54
N LEU A 134 -13.81 2.59 -4.39
CA LEU A 134 -13.94 3.96 -4.87
C LEU A 134 -14.12 4.03 -6.39
N MET A 135 -13.42 3.17 -7.15
CA MET A 135 -13.63 3.09 -8.61
C MET A 135 -15.04 2.65 -8.97
N TYR A 136 -15.63 1.68 -8.26
CA TYR A 136 -17.02 1.29 -8.47
C TYR A 136 -17.98 2.43 -8.14
N VAL A 137 -17.78 3.10 -6.99
CA VAL A 137 -18.61 4.26 -6.59
C VAL A 137 -18.56 5.34 -7.66
N GLU A 138 -17.37 5.71 -8.15
CA GLU A 138 -17.22 6.72 -9.19
C GLU A 138 -18.02 6.37 -10.45
N VAL A 139 -17.92 5.14 -10.95
CA VAL A 139 -18.62 4.70 -12.17
C VAL A 139 -20.14 4.59 -11.98
N PHE A 140 -20.63 4.20 -10.81
CA PHE A 140 -22.07 4.08 -10.56
C PHE A 140 -22.77 5.42 -10.31
N PHE A 141 -22.03 6.46 -9.90
CA PHE A 141 -22.56 7.79 -9.58
C PHE A 141 -22.15 8.89 -10.59
N SER A 142 -21.38 8.56 -11.63
CA SER A 142 -21.08 9.44 -12.78
C SER A 142 -22.13 9.33 -13.87
#